data_AF-A0A812EE55-F1
#
_entry.id   AF-A0A812EE55-F1
#
_cell.length_a   1.000
_cell.length_b   1.000
_cell.length_c   1.000
_cell.angle_alpha   90.00
_cell.angle_beta   90.00
_cell.angle_gamma   90.00
#
_symmetry.space_group_name_H-M   'P 1'
#
loop_
_entity.id
_entity.type
_entity.pdbx_description
1 polymer ?
#
loop_
_entity_poly.entity_id
_entity_poly.type
_entity_poly.pdbx_seq_one_letter_code
_entity_poly.pdbx_strand_id
1 'polypeptide(L)'
;MIYIGIFVLVYNKGYQEFDDVLASVSTKVKGYSFANKTIAGDFPGIWDVADYTVPPQENNAIFVTTNAILTYDQEQTKCPEAVSAKDFCNNDEDCAPMTTKAGGNGVRTGKCVNSSQSENKVCEIYSWCPLENDTLTGTPLLTSAENFTLFVKNNILFPKFGVSRKNVPPNLTCQYDAINNTLCPVFRLGTLKDVVRAGGIASDAQRFLDRGIKTDMTTSVETTALIASQPANSGKPHSLESEY
;
A
#
# COMPACT_ATOMS: atom_id res chain seq x y z
N MET A 1 -25.42 -39.90 24.99
CA MET A 1 -25.86 -40.00 23.58
C MET A 1 -26.17 -38.64 22.94
N ILE A 2 -26.92 -37.74 23.61
CA ILE A 2 -27.25 -36.41 23.06
C ILE A 2 -26.00 -35.56 22.76
N TYR A 3 -24.99 -35.56 23.63
CA TYR A 3 -23.75 -34.82 23.39
C TYR A 3 -23.02 -35.27 22.11
N ILE A 4 -22.85 -36.58 21.90
CA ILE A 4 -22.19 -37.09 20.70
C ILE A 4 -23.04 -36.80 19.45
N GLY A 5 -24.35 -37.04 19.52
CA GLY A 5 -25.25 -36.81 18.38
C GLY A 5 -25.36 -35.34 17.98
N ILE A 6 -25.68 -34.45 18.93
CA ILE A 6 -25.99 -33.05 18.62
C ILE A 6 -24.72 -32.19 18.61
N PHE A 7 -23.84 -32.32 19.60
CA PHE A 7 -22.68 -31.44 19.69
C PHE A 7 -21.53 -31.92 18.79
N VAL A 8 -21.15 -33.19 18.88
CA VAL A 8 -19.99 -33.70 18.13
C VAL A 8 -20.32 -33.90 16.64
N LEU A 9 -21.42 -34.59 16.32
CA LEU A 9 -21.75 -34.90 14.94
C LEU A 9 -22.43 -33.72 14.24
N VAL A 10 -23.48 -33.12 14.80
CA VAL A 10 -24.24 -32.06 14.11
C VAL A 10 -23.54 -30.69 14.22
N TYR A 11 -23.23 -30.22 15.43
CA TYR A 11 -22.68 -28.87 15.63
C TYR A 11 -21.24 -28.75 15.15
N ASN A 12 -20.35 -29.65 15.58
CA ASN A 12 -18.95 -29.67 15.16
C ASN A 12 -18.71 -30.36 13.81
N LYS A 13 -19.78 -30.84 13.15
CA LYS A 13 -19.71 -31.55 11.87
C LYS A 13 -18.71 -32.71 11.88
N GLY A 14 -18.61 -33.46 12.99
CA GLY A 14 -17.62 -34.53 13.15
C GLY A 14 -17.75 -35.72 12.20
N TYR A 15 -18.82 -35.77 11.39
CA TYR A 15 -18.97 -36.72 10.27
C TYR A 15 -18.34 -36.23 8.96
N GLN A 16 -17.91 -34.96 8.91
CA GLN A 16 -17.28 -34.36 7.74
C GLN A 16 -15.77 -34.42 7.86
N GLU A 17 -15.11 -34.51 6.71
CA GLU A 17 -13.67 -34.41 6.59
C GLU A 17 -13.31 -32.97 6.20
N PHE A 18 -12.24 -32.43 6.78
CA PHE A 18 -11.77 -31.07 6.54
C PHE A 18 -10.44 -31.07 5.79
N ASP A 19 -10.16 -29.96 5.12
CA ASP A 19 -8.94 -29.70 4.36
C ASP A 19 -8.47 -28.26 4.59
N ASP A 20 -7.16 -28.08 4.51
CA ASP A 20 -6.53 -26.76 4.59
C ASP A 20 -6.55 -26.08 3.22
N VAL A 21 -6.74 -24.76 3.23
CA VAL A 21 -6.86 -23.97 2.01
C VAL A 21 -5.50 -23.42 1.58
N LEU A 22 -5.15 -23.61 0.31
CA LEU A 22 -4.06 -22.87 -0.33
C LEU A 22 -4.66 -21.69 -1.09
N ALA A 23 -4.19 -20.48 -0.79
CA ALA A 23 -4.76 -19.24 -1.33
C ALA A 23 -3.72 -18.42 -2.10
N SER A 24 -4.17 -17.79 -3.18
CA SER A 24 -3.39 -16.83 -3.95
C SER A 24 -4.25 -15.60 -4.24
N VAL A 25 -3.67 -14.42 -4.01
CA VAL A 25 -4.32 -13.13 -4.22
C VAL A 25 -3.53 -12.36 -5.24
N SER A 26 -4.24 -11.80 -6.21
CA SER A 26 -3.67 -10.88 -7.18
C SER A 26 -4.59 -9.68 -7.31
N THR A 27 -4.00 -8.49 -7.32
CA THR A 27 -4.70 -7.22 -7.39
C THR A 27 -4.42 -6.52 -8.71
N LYS A 28 -5.38 -5.75 -9.21
CA LYS A 28 -5.21 -4.90 -10.39
C LYS A 28 -5.95 -3.60 -10.22
N VAL A 29 -5.23 -2.49 -10.27
CA VAL A 29 -5.81 -1.14 -10.23
C VAL A 29 -6.19 -0.71 -11.66
N LYS A 30 -7.27 0.07 -11.78
CA LYS A 30 -7.70 0.74 -13.01
C LYS A 30 -8.16 2.15 -12.69
N GLY A 31 -7.73 3.09 -13.53
CA GLY A 31 -8.10 4.49 -13.43
C GLY A 31 -7.02 5.35 -14.08
N TYR A 32 -7.37 6.60 -14.37
CA TYR A 32 -6.43 7.62 -14.80
C TYR A 32 -6.83 8.94 -14.15
N SER A 33 -5.85 9.79 -13.89
CA SER A 33 -6.12 11.14 -13.37
C SER A 33 -5.34 12.15 -14.19
N PHE A 34 -5.93 13.33 -14.31
CA PHE A 34 -5.23 14.49 -14.86
C PHE A 34 -4.66 15.30 -13.70
N ALA A 35 -3.36 15.53 -13.72
CA ALA A 35 -2.63 16.42 -12.86
C ALA A 35 -2.60 17.82 -13.47
N ASN A 36 -2.76 18.84 -12.62
CA ASN A 36 -2.72 20.22 -13.08
C ASN A 36 -1.34 20.58 -13.65
N LYS A 37 -1.32 21.33 -14.77
CA LYS A 37 -0.10 21.71 -15.51
C LYS A 37 0.90 22.50 -14.66
N THR A 38 0.44 23.23 -13.64
CA THR A 38 1.32 23.96 -12.73
C THR A 38 2.25 23.07 -11.90
N ILE A 39 1.97 21.77 -11.79
CA ILE A 39 2.79 20.79 -11.03
C ILE A 39 3.48 19.79 -11.98
N ALA A 40 2.85 19.47 -13.12
CA ALA A 40 3.39 18.51 -14.08
C ALA A 40 4.45 19.09 -15.04
N GLY A 41 4.66 20.40 -15.05
CA GLY A 41 5.55 21.06 -16.02
C GLY A 41 4.94 21.07 -17.43
N ASP A 42 5.76 20.80 -18.45
CA ASP A 42 5.37 20.91 -19.87
C ASP A 42 4.62 19.70 -20.44
N PHE A 43 4.47 18.62 -19.66
CA PHE A 43 3.79 17.41 -20.13
C PHE A 43 2.27 17.49 -19.96
N PRO A 44 1.48 16.86 -20.86
CA PRO A 44 0.07 16.61 -20.58
C PRO A 44 0.02 15.66 -19.38
N GLY A 45 -0.13 16.21 -18.17
CA GLY A 45 -0.01 15.51 -16.88
C GLY A 45 -1.06 14.43 -16.65
N ILE A 46 -1.19 13.47 -17.55
CA ILE A 46 -2.01 12.28 -17.43
C ILE A 46 -1.18 11.27 -16.64
N TRP A 47 -1.78 10.72 -15.60
CA TRP A 47 -1.21 9.66 -14.79
C TRP A 47 -2.06 8.41 -14.93
N ASP A 48 -1.44 7.32 -15.35
CA ASP A 48 -2.07 6.01 -15.43
C ASP A 48 -1.49 5.03 -14.40
N VAL A 49 -1.95 3.77 -14.48
CA VAL A 49 -1.57 2.72 -13.53
C VAL A 49 -0.04 2.56 -13.43
N ALA A 50 0.70 2.71 -14.52
CA ALA A 50 2.15 2.55 -14.50
C ALA A 50 2.85 3.67 -13.73
N ASP A 51 2.25 4.86 -13.66
CA ASP A 51 2.83 6.02 -12.98
C ASP A 51 2.52 6.02 -11.47
N TYR A 52 1.29 5.67 -11.09
CA TYR A 52 0.84 5.77 -9.68
C TYR A 52 0.88 4.46 -8.89
N THR A 53 1.15 3.29 -9.51
CA THR A 53 1.33 2.03 -8.77
C THR A 53 2.79 1.61 -8.71
N VAL A 54 3.46 1.96 -7.61
CA VAL A 54 4.89 1.73 -7.42
C VAL A 54 5.13 1.03 -6.07
N PRO A 55 5.67 -0.20 -6.05
CA PRO A 55 5.98 -1.04 -7.21
C PRO A 55 4.70 -1.58 -7.89
N PRO A 56 4.79 -2.06 -9.14
CA PRO A 56 3.62 -2.51 -9.89
C PRO A 56 2.97 -3.79 -9.34
N GLN A 57 3.70 -4.57 -8.53
CA GLN A 57 3.17 -5.75 -7.84
C GLN A 57 3.78 -5.90 -6.45
N GLU A 58 2.93 -6.15 -5.47
CA GLU A 58 3.32 -6.56 -4.12
C GLU A 58 2.47 -7.75 -3.67
N ASN A 59 3.04 -8.57 -2.78
CA ASN A 59 2.30 -9.69 -2.19
C ASN A 59 1.31 -9.16 -1.15
N ASN A 60 0.01 -9.39 -1.38
CA ASN A 60 -1.08 -9.02 -0.48
C ASN A 60 -1.16 -7.52 -0.12
N ALA A 61 -0.55 -6.65 -0.93
CA ALA A 61 -0.56 -5.21 -0.74
C ALA A 61 -0.65 -4.49 -2.09
N ILE A 62 -1.07 -3.23 -2.04
CA ILE A 62 -0.99 -2.31 -3.18
C ILE A 62 -0.58 -0.94 -2.66
N PHE A 63 0.21 -0.23 -3.45
CA PHE A 63 0.49 1.18 -3.26
C PHE A 63 -0.14 1.98 -4.39
N VAL A 64 -0.85 3.04 -4.04
CA VAL A 64 -1.45 3.98 -5.00
C VAL A 64 -1.04 5.39 -4.60
N THR A 65 -0.20 6.00 -5.42
CA THR A 65 0.19 7.40 -5.28
C THR A 65 -1.06 8.27 -5.41
N THR A 66 -1.21 9.23 -4.49
CA THR A 66 -2.31 10.23 -4.52
C THR A 66 -1.77 11.64 -4.66
N ASN A 67 -0.55 11.87 -4.17
CA ASN A 67 0.17 13.12 -4.29
C ASN A 67 1.64 12.83 -4.60
N ALA A 68 2.29 13.74 -5.32
CA ALA A 68 3.71 13.63 -5.64
C ALA A 68 4.32 15.03 -5.73
N ILE A 69 5.59 15.15 -5.32
CA ILE A 69 6.44 16.30 -5.60
C ILE A 69 7.42 15.84 -6.67
N LEU A 70 7.51 16.62 -7.74
CA LEU A 70 8.38 16.32 -8.88
C LEU A 70 9.44 17.41 -9.01
N THR A 71 10.70 16.99 -9.02
CA THR A 71 11.83 17.88 -9.27
C THR A 71 12.54 17.41 -10.53
N TYR A 72 12.37 18.17 -11.61
CA TYR A 72 12.93 17.85 -12.92
C TYR A 72 14.38 18.33 -13.07
N ASP A 73 15.09 17.78 -14.05
CA ASP A 73 16.42 18.21 -14.48
C ASP A 73 17.45 18.26 -13.35
N GLN A 74 17.38 17.29 -12.42
CA GLN A 74 18.38 17.16 -11.37
C GLN A 74 19.72 16.66 -11.93
N GLU A 75 20.79 17.38 -11.61
CA GLU A 75 22.16 17.03 -11.95
C GLU A 75 23.02 16.98 -10.69
N GLN A 76 24.07 16.16 -10.71
CA GLN A 76 25.04 16.12 -9.61
C GLN A 76 25.94 17.35 -9.66
N THR A 77 25.63 18.35 -8.85
CA THR A 77 26.36 19.61 -8.83
C THR A 77 26.30 20.25 -7.44
N LYS A 78 26.66 21.53 -7.36
CA LYS A 78 26.65 22.33 -6.13
C LYS A 78 25.40 23.19 -6.08
N CYS A 79 24.74 23.21 -4.94
CA CYS A 79 23.64 24.13 -4.68
C CYS A 79 23.58 24.53 -3.20
N PRO A 80 22.90 25.65 -2.86
CA PRO A 80 22.58 25.97 -1.48
C PRO A 80 21.70 24.89 -0.84
N GLU A 81 21.98 24.54 0.43
CA GLU A 81 21.14 23.61 1.21
C GLU A 81 19.72 24.15 1.44
N ALA A 82 18.75 23.25 1.61
CA ALA A 82 17.37 23.63 1.87
C ALA A 82 17.21 24.32 3.24
N VAL A 83 16.36 25.35 3.29
CA VAL A 83 16.05 26.06 4.55
C VAL A 83 15.38 25.14 5.57
N SER A 84 14.64 24.12 5.10
CA SER A 84 14.02 23.08 5.93
C SER A 84 15.04 22.25 6.72
N ALA A 85 16.24 22.03 6.18
CA ALA A 85 17.35 21.37 6.86
C ALA A 85 18.00 22.26 7.94
N LYS A 86 17.61 23.54 8.02
CA LYS A 86 18.08 24.55 8.99
C LYS A 86 19.60 24.72 8.99
N ASP A 87 20.28 24.49 7.87
CA ASP A 87 21.75 24.55 7.76
C ASP A 87 22.29 25.97 7.56
N PHE A 88 21.94 26.83 8.50
CA PHE A 88 22.30 28.24 8.47
C PHE A 88 23.77 28.46 8.80
N CYS A 89 24.38 29.42 8.11
CA CYS A 89 25.76 29.84 8.31
C CYS A 89 25.85 31.36 8.24
N ASN A 90 26.89 31.93 8.84
CA ASN A 90 27.25 33.34 8.66
C ASN A 90 28.51 33.49 7.80
N ASN A 91 29.45 32.56 7.96
CA ASN A 91 30.72 32.51 7.25
C ASN A 91 31.06 31.08 6.79
N ASP A 92 32.11 30.93 5.99
CA ASP A 92 32.54 29.65 5.42
C ASP A 92 33.04 28.64 6.48
N GLU A 93 33.49 29.11 7.64
CA GLU A 93 34.01 28.25 8.73
C GLU A 93 32.88 27.46 9.43
N ASP A 94 31.66 28.02 9.45
CA ASP A 94 30.47 27.33 9.95
C ASP A 94 30.14 26.07 9.12
N CYS A 95 30.60 26.04 7.86
CA CYS A 95 30.34 24.99 6.88
C CYS A 95 31.56 24.08 6.71
N ALA A 96 31.91 23.26 7.70
CA ALA A 96 33.06 22.35 7.60
C ALA A 96 33.02 21.48 6.31
N PRO A 97 34.05 21.51 5.46
CA PRO A 97 34.04 20.81 4.18
C PRO A 97 34.01 19.30 4.36
N MET A 98 33.38 18.59 3.42
CA MET A 98 33.24 17.13 3.43
C MET A 98 32.50 16.58 4.66
N THR A 99 31.68 17.41 5.30
CA THR A 99 30.79 16.99 6.39
C THR A 99 29.34 16.98 5.94
N THR A 100 28.52 16.18 6.62
CA THR A 100 27.08 16.07 6.36
C THR A 100 26.30 16.57 7.55
N LYS A 101 25.15 17.18 7.30
CA LYS A 101 24.17 17.49 8.34
C LYS A 101 23.13 16.38 8.44
N ALA A 102 22.78 15.98 9.65
CA ALA A 102 21.66 15.06 9.88
C ALA A 102 20.35 15.71 9.39
N GLY A 103 19.64 15.04 8.47
CA GLY A 103 18.44 15.59 7.82
C GLY A 103 18.73 16.66 6.76
N GLY A 104 19.99 16.83 6.34
CA GLY A 104 20.37 17.61 5.15
C GLY A 104 20.30 16.79 3.87
N ASN A 105 20.46 17.45 2.73
CA ASN A 105 20.28 16.87 1.41
C ASN A 105 21.60 16.51 0.71
N GLY A 106 22.75 16.73 1.36
CA GLY A 106 24.05 16.45 0.74
C GLY A 106 25.26 16.68 1.63
N VAL A 107 26.42 16.80 0.98
CA VAL A 107 27.73 16.94 1.65
C VAL A 107 28.23 18.37 1.47
N ARG A 108 28.62 19.05 2.55
CA ARG A 108 29.08 20.44 2.50
C ARG A 108 30.35 20.63 1.68
N THR A 109 30.37 21.68 0.86
CA THR A 109 31.54 22.04 0.03
C THR A 109 32.61 22.81 0.81
N GLY A 110 32.25 23.43 1.93
CA GLY A 110 33.11 24.39 2.64
C GLY A 110 32.64 25.85 2.58
N LYS A 111 31.57 26.15 1.83
CA LYS A 111 31.14 27.54 1.57
C LYS A 111 29.79 27.88 2.17
N CYS A 112 29.64 29.13 2.59
CA CYS A 112 28.41 29.74 3.06
C CYS A 112 27.83 30.66 1.98
N VAL A 113 26.67 30.30 1.44
CA VAL A 113 26.04 30.95 0.29
C VAL A 113 24.66 31.50 0.65
N ASN A 114 24.16 32.47 -0.12
CA ASN A 114 22.80 32.98 0.08
C ASN A 114 21.79 31.90 -0.31
N SER A 115 20.73 31.75 0.49
CA SER A 115 19.61 30.86 0.16
C SER A 115 18.76 31.45 -0.97
N SER A 116 18.27 30.59 -1.86
CA SER A 116 17.24 30.95 -2.84
C SER A 116 15.83 31.00 -2.25
N GLN A 117 15.64 30.48 -1.02
CA GLN A 117 14.33 30.30 -0.37
C GLN A 117 14.09 31.25 0.81
N SER A 118 15.11 31.96 1.30
CA SER A 118 15.00 32.89 2.42
C SER A 118 16.09 33.97 2.39
N GLU A 119 15.96 34.99 3.24
CA GLU A 119 16.99 36.03 3.40
C GLU A 119 18.24 35.54 4.15
N ASN A 120 18.21 34.33 4.73
CA ASN A 120 19.32 33.76 5.48
C ASN A 120 20.34 33.07 4.55
N LYS A 121 21.60 33.00 5.00
CA LYS A 121 22.63 32.19 4.35
C LYS A 121 22.61 30.74 4.83
N VAL A 122 22.98 29.83 3.95
CA VAL A 122 23.02 28.38 4.17
C VAL A 122 24.31 27.79 3.59
N CYS A 123 24.73 26.63 4.07
CA CYS A 123 25.90 25.95 3.51
C CYS A 123 25.65 25.49 2.06
N GLU A 124 26.66 25.61 1.21
CA GLU A 124 26.68 25.00 -0.12
C GLU A 124 27.00 23.51 0.00
N ILE A 125 26.30 22.66 -0.75
CA ILE A 125 26.43 21.21 -0.71
C ILE A 125 26.67 20.63 -2.11
N TYR A 126 27.36 19.49 -2.16
CA TYR A 126 27.31 18.54 -3.27
C TYR A 126 26.06 17.68 -3.13
N SER A 127 25.14 17.76 -4.10
CA SER A 127 23.90 16.98 -4.13
C SER A 127 23.33 16.87 -5.56
N TRP A 128 22.18 16.22 -5.69
CA TRP A 128 21.32 16.32 -6.87
C TRP A 128 20.58 17.67 -6.83
N CYS A 129 20.98 18.59 -7.70
CA CYS A 129 20.45 19.95 -7.74
C CYS A 129 19.64 20.17 -9.04
N PRO A 130 18.54 20.94 -9.01
CA PRO A 130 18.01 21.65 -7.85
C PRO A 130 17.42 20.72 -6.79
N LEU A 131 17.49 21.13 -5.52
CA LEU A 131 16.88 20.38 -4.41
C LEU A 131 15.36 20.36 -4.54
N GLU A 132 14.75 19.33 -3.95
CA GLU A 132 13.30 19.19 -3.89
C GLU A 132 12.65 20.39 -3.21
N ASN A 133 11.53 20.86 -3.76
CA ASN A 133 10.68 21.87 -3.14
C ASN A 133 9.48 21.18 -2.48
N ASP A 134 9.56 20.99 -1.16
CA ASP A 134 8.53 20.33 -0.34
C ASP A 134 7.22 21.13 -0.18
N THR A 135 7.02 22.19 -0.99
CA THR A 135 5.80 22.99 -0.93
C THR A 135 4.62 22.21 -1.49
N LEU A 136 3.94 21.48 -0.61
CA LEU A 136 2.70 20.79 -0.94
C LEU A 136 1.54 21.77 -0.98
N THR A 137 0.82 21.80 -2.11
CA THR A 137 -0.52 22.38 -2.15
C THR A 137 -1.46 21.51 -1.32
N GLY A 138 -2.36 22.09 -0.52
CA GLY A 138 -3.28 21.34 0.35
C GLY A 138 -4.26 20.39 -0.38
N THR A 139 -4.26 20.39 -1.72
CA THR A 139 -4.99 19.47 -2.58
C THR A 139 -4.06 18.41 -3.18
N PRO A 140 -4.46 17.12 -3.21
CA PRO A 140 -3.65 16.06 -3.82
C PRO A 140 -3.52 16.23 -5.34
N LEU A 141 -2.36 15.88 -5.88
CA LEU A 141 -2.07 15.89 -7.32
C LEU A 141 -3.08 15.06 -8.12
N LEU A 142 -3.41 13.86 -7.63
CA LEU A 142 -4.32 12.92 -8.28
C LEU A 142 -5.71 13.01 -7.65
N THR A 143 -6.41 14.10 -7.93
CA THR A 143 -7.77 14.37 -7.42
C THR A 143 -8.78 13.27 -7.77
N SER A 144 -8.57 12.54 -8.88
CA SER A 144 -9.44 11.46 -9.31
C SER A 144 -9.10 10.09 -8.68
N ALA A 145 -8.08 10.01 -7.82
CA ALA A 145 -7.64 8.73 -7.24
C ALA A 145 -8.75 8.02 -6.44
N GLU A 146 -9.65 8.77 -5.79
CA GLU A 146 -10.80 8.19 -5.08
C GLU A 146 -11.81 7.48 -6.02
N ASN A 147 -11.76 7.77 -7.33
CA ASN A 147 -12.60 7.16 -8.34
C ASN A 147 -11.97 5.93 -9.00
N PHE A 148 -10.71 5.63 -8.68
CA PHE A 148 -10.05 4.44 -9.21
C PHE A 148 -10.69 3.18 -8.66
N THR A 149 -10.55 2.10 -9.42
CA THR A 149 -11.08 0.79 -9.06
C THR A 149 -9.95 -0.19 -8.83
N LEU A 150 -10.11 -1.02 -7.81
CA LEU A 150 -9.24 -2.13 -7.45
C LEU A 150 -9.99 -3.43 -7.69
N PHE A 151 -9.50 -4.24 -8.61
CA PHE A 151 -9.96 -5.60 -8.78
C PHE A 151 -9.12 -6.55 -7.91
N VAL A 152 -9.78 -7.33 -7.05
CA VAL A 152 -9.15 -8.32 -6.17
C VAL A 152 -9.54 -9.71 -6.65
N LYS A 153 -8.61 -10.39 -7.32
CA LYS A 153 -8.77 -11.78 -7.71
C LYS A 153 -8.19 -12.67 -6.63
N ASN A 154 -9.05 -13.49 -6.04
CA ASN A 154 -8.66 -14.57 -5.17
C ASN A 154 -8.89 -15.92 -5.86
N ASN A 155 -7.85 -16.76 -5.87
CA ASN A 155 -7.96 -18.16 -6.23
C ASN A 155 -7.56 -19.00 -5.03
N ILE A 156 -8.21 -20.12 -4.86
CA ILE A 156 -7.94 -21.03 -3.78
C ILE A 156 -8.09 -22.48 -4.22
N LEU A 157 -7.45 -23.35 -3.46
CA LEU A 157 -7.38 -24.79 -3.70
C LEU A 157 -7.53 -25.53 -2.37
N PHE A 158 -8.38 -26.55 -2.38
CA PHE A 158 -8.45 -27.61 -1.37
C PHE A 158 -7.72 -28.84 -1.92
N PRO A 159 -6.44 -29.04 -1.58
CA PRO A 159 -5.61 -30.09 -2.17
C PRO A 159 -6.15 -31.50 -1.93
N LYS A 160 -6.70 -31.76 -0.74
CA LYS A 160 -7.22 -33.08 -0.34
C LYS A 160 -8.43 -33.49 -1.17
N PHE A 161 -9.27 -32.53 -1.54
CA PHE A 161 -10.47 -32.77 -2.35
C PHE A 161 -10.25 -32.51 -3.85
N GLY A 162 -9.10 -31.94 -4.24
CA GLY A 162 -8.82 -31.55 -5.63
C GLY A 162 -9.75 -30.45 -6.15
N VAL A 163 -10.34 -29.64 -5.25
CA VAL A 163 -11.32 -28.61 -5.61
C VAL A 163 -10.66 -27.25 -5.60
N SER A 164 -10.69 -26.54 -6.74
CA SER A 164 -10.28 -25.14 -6.82
C SER A 164 -11.45 -24.24 -7.17
N ARG A 165 -11.48 -23.03 -6.59
CA ARG A 165 -12.41 -21.96 -6.96
C ARG A 165 -11.78 -20.58 -6.90
N LYS A 166 -12.54 -19.61 -7.42
CA LYS A 166 -12.14 -18.23 -7.61
C LYS A 166 -13.34 -17.31 -7.37
N ASN A 167 -13.09 -16.12 -6.85
CA ASN A 167 -14.11 -15.10 -6.58
C ASN A 167 -14.51 -14.28 -7.83
N VAL A 168 -14.25 -14.78 -9.04
CA VAL A 168 -14.43 -14.02 -10.28
C VAL A 168 -15.71 -14.46 -10.97
N PRO A 169 -16.76 -13.61 -11.02
CA PRO A 169 -17.98 -13.92 -11.75
C PRO A 169 -17.73 -13.96 -13.26
N PRO A 170 -18.58 -14.64 -14.04
CA PRO A 170 -18.45 -14.72 -15.50
C PRO A 170 -18.61 -13.36 -16.21
N ASN A 171 -19.28 -12.38 -15.58
CA ASN A 171 -19.40 -11.01 -16.07
C ASN A 171 -18.81 -10.03 -15.04
N LEU A 172 -17.88 -9.17 -15.48
CA LEU A 172 -17.07 -8.28 -14.62
C LEU A 172 -17.53 -6.82 -14.64
N THR A 173 -18.75 -6.53 -15.08
CA THR A 173 -19.31 -5.16 -15.14
C THR A 173 -19.92 -4.68 -13.81
N CYS A 174 -19.51 -5.24 -12.68
CA CYS A 174 -20.05 -4.90 -11.37
C CYS A 174 -19.12 -3.96 -10.60
N GLN A 175 -19.67 -3.31 -9.58
CA GLN A 175 -18.93 -2.61 -8.55
C GLN A 175 -19.41 -3.07 -7.18
N TYR A 176 -18.47 -3.25 -6.26
CA TYR A 176 -18.73 -3.64 -4.89
C TYR A 176 -19.63 -2.64 -4.17
N ASP A 177 -20.67 -3.16 -3.51
CA ASP A 177 -21.53 -2.43 -2.60
C ASP A 177 -21.91 -3.34 -1.43
N ALA A 178 -21.87 -2.81 -0.21
CA ALA A 178 -22.07 -3.59 1.01
C ALA A 178 -23.49 -4.14 1.18
N ILE A 179 -24.47 -3.63 0.41
CA ILE A 179 -25.88 -4.02 0.48
C ILE A 179 -26.31 -4.72 -0.81
N ASN A 180 -26.05 -4.08 -1.95
CA ASN A 180 -26.60 -4.49 -3.24
C ASN A 180 -25.70 -5.46 -4.01
N ASN A 181 -24.37 -5.35 -3.87
CA ASN A 181 -23.38 -6.08 -4.69
C ASN A 181 -22.23 -6.65 -3.85
N THR A 182 -22.58 -7.45 -2.84
CA THR A 182 -21.64 -7.95 -1.82
C THR A 182 -20.61 -8.95 -2.35
N LEU A 183 -20.85 -9.57 -3.51
CA LEU A 183 -19.96 -10.56 -4.12
C LEU A 183 -19.07 -9.98 -5.21
N CYS A 184 -19.18 -8.67 -5.51
CA CYS A 184 -18.40 -8.09 -6.59
C CYS A 184 -16.93 -7.85 -6.18
N PRO A 185 -15.94 -8.38 -6.91
CA PRO A 185 -14.52 -8.22 -6.56
C PRO A 185 -13.88 -6.90 -7.02
N VAL A 186 -14.68 -5.90 -7.43
CA VAL A 186 -14.21 -4.61 -7.96
C VAL A 186 -14.59 -3.49 -7.00
N PHE A 187 -13.61 -2.90 -6.34
CA PHE A 187 -13.79 -1.92 -5.28
C PHE A 187 -13.38 -0.53 -5.73
N ARG A 188 -14.10 0.51 -5.32
CA ARG A 188 -13.66 1.90 -5.51
C ARG A 188 -12.73 2.32 -4.38
N LEU A 189 -11.61 2.97 -4.70
CA LEU A 189 -10.60 3.34 -3.69
C LEU A 189 -11.15 4.32 -2.65
N GLY A 190 -12.02 5.25 -3.03
CA GLY A 190 -12.69 6.15 -2.07
C GLY A 190 -13.51 5.37 -1.02
N THR A 191 -14.28 4.37 -1.47
CA THR A 191 -15.04 3.49 -0.56
C THR A 191 -14.12 2.70 0.37
N LEU A 192 -13.01 2.18 -0.15
CA LEU A 192 -12.02 1.48 0.68
C LEU A 192 -11.43 2.40 1.74
N LYS A 193 -11.04 3.64 1.38
CA LYS A 193 -10.50 4.66 2.30
C LYS A 193 -11.46 4.93 3.46
N ASP A 194 -12.76 5.03 3.21
CA ASP A 194 -13.75 5.27 4.27
C ASP A 194 -13.88 4.08 5.22
N VAL A 195 -13.88 2.86 4.68
CA VAL A 195 -13.82 1.61 5.48
C VAL A 195 -12.55 1.55 6.31
N VAL A 196 -11.40 1.96 5.74
CA VAL A 196 -10.13 2.05 6.47
C VAL A 196 -10.21 3.02 7.63
N ARG A 197 -10.65 4.25 7.34
CA ARG A 197 -10.66 5.37 8.28
C ARG A 197 -11.64 5.16 9.43
N ALA A 198 -12.73 4.43 9.21
CA ALA A 198 -13.68 4.04 10.24
C ALA A 198 -13.13 3.03 11.27
N GLY A 199 -11.82 2.74 11.24
CA GLY A 199 -11.19 1.67 12.04
C GLY A 199 -11.47 0.27 11.47
N GLY A 200 -12.05 0.21 10.27
CA GLY A 200 -12.67 -0.97 9.70
C GLY A 200 -11.79 -1.81 8.80
N ILE A 201 -10.46 -1.64 8.69
CA ILE A 201 -9.68 -2.69 7.99
C ILE A 201 -9.48 -3.91 8.87
N ALA A 202 -9.19 -3.71 10.16
CA ALA A 202 -9.00 -4.85 11.07
C ALA A 202 -10.32 -5.62 11.30
N SER A 203 -11.48 -4.97 11.15
CA SER A 203 -12.79 -5.56 11.46
C SER A 203 -13.82 -5.56 10.36
N ASP A 204 -13.72 -4.74 9.29
CA ASP A 204 -14.72 -4.65 8.23
C ASP A 204 -14.19 -5.08 6.85
N ALA A 205 -12.94 -4.80 6.46
CA ALA A 205 -12.31 -5.44 5.28
C ALA A 205 -12.04 -6.93 5.54
N GLN A 206 -11.54 -7.26 6.74
CA GLN A 206 -11.50 -8.64 7.25
C GLN A 206 -12.92 -9.25 7.31
N ARG A 207 -13.96 -8.47 7.61
CA ARG A 207 -15.35 -8.94 7.66
C ARG A 207 -16.09 -8.86 6.33
N PHE A 208 -15.54 -8.22 5.31
CA PHE A 208 -16.00 -8.28 3.92
C PHE A 208 -15.40 -9.49 3.24
N LEU A 209 -14.12 -9.79 3.53
CA LEU A 209 -13.56 -11.11 3.32
C LEU A 209 -14.39 -12.15 4.10
N ASP A 210 -14.59 -12.02 5.42
CA ASP A 210 -15.34 -12.99 6.23
C ASP A 210 -16.85 -13.04 5.94
N ARG A 211 -17.49 -12.00 5.38
CA ARG A 211 -18.92 -12.01 4.98
C ARG A 211 -19.09 -12.53 3.57
N GLY A 212 -18.21 -12.20 2.63
CA GLY A 212 -18.13 -12.93 1.36
C GLY A 212 -17.91 -14.42 1.61
N ILE A 213 -17.06 -14.75 2.59
CA ILE A 213 -16.78 -16.09 3.08
C ILE A 213 -17.99 -16.71 3.83
N LYS A 214 -18.64 -16.02 4.78
CA LYS A 214 -19.77 -16.59 5.56
C LYS A 214 -21.02 -16.82 4.73
N THR A 215 -21.25 -16.01 3.70
CA THR A 215 -22.41 -16.18 2.81
C THR A 215 -22.20 -17.36 1.85
N ASP A 216 -20.93 -17.72 1.58
CA ASP A 216 -20.54 -18.85 0.71
C ASP A 216 -20.14 -20.12 1.51
N MET A 217 -19.87 -20.04 2.82
CA MET A 217 -19.42 -21.16 3.68
C MET A 217 -20.54 -21.95 4.39
N THR A 218 -21.80 -21.53 4.33
CA THR A 218 -22.90 -22.25 5.01
C THR A 218 -23.50 -23.39 4.21
N THR A 219 -23.16 -23.54 2.93
CA THR A 219 -23.65 -24.62 2.07
C THR A 219 -22.72 -25.83 2.11
N SER A 220 -23.24 -26.93 2.65
CA SER A 220 -22.71 -28.28 2.51
C SER A 220 -22.33 -28.56 1.05
N VAL A 221 -21.06 -28.88 0.79
CA VAL A 221 -20.53 -29.25 -0.53
C VAL A 221 -20.98 -28.29 -1.63
N GLU A 222 -20.71 -26.99 -1.50
CA GLU A 222 -20.80 -26.06 -2.61
C GLU A 222 -19.95 -24.81 -2.34
N THR A 223 -18.83 -24.72 -3.07
CA THR A 223 -18.11 -23.46 -3.38
C THR A 223 -17.45 -22.79 -2.17
N THR A 224 -16.51 -21.87 -2.41
CA THR A 224 -15.25 -21.82 -1.66
C THR A 224 -14.73 -20.41 -1.38
N ALA A 225 -14.05 -20.17 -0.24
CA ALA A 225 -12.70 -19.55 -0.14
C ALA A 225 -12.22 -19.17 1.25
N LEU A 226 -10.89 -19.13 1.43
CA LEU A 226 -10.19 -18.39 2.49
C LEU A 226 -8.84 -17.92 1.94
N ILE A 227 -8.52 -16.64 2.16
CA ILE A 227 -7.15 -16.14 2.25
C ILE A 227 -6.93 -15.88 3.73
N ALA A 228 -6.10 -16.69 4.37
CA ALA A 228 -5.52 -16.33 5.65
C ALA A 228 -4.25 -15.52 5.40
N SER A 229 -4.19 -14.31 5.92
CA SER A 229 -2.95 -13.82 6.52
C SER A 229 -2.62 -14.74 7.69
N GLN A 230 -1.41 -15.29 7.71
CA GLN A 230 -0.91 -16.08 8.83
C GLN A 230 -0.95 -15.26 10.13
N PRO A 231 -1.43 -15.80 11.28
CA PRO A 231 -1.05 -15.28 12.56
C PRO A 231 0.35 -15.80 12.91
N ALA A 232 1.14 -14.91 13.51
CA ALA A 232 2.47 -15.14 14.03
C ALA A 232 2.59 -16.45 14.85
N ASN A 233 3.74 -17.12 14.67
CA ASN A 233 4.22 -18.22 15.50
C ASN A 233 4.08 -17.89 17.00
N SER A 234 3.13 -18.54 17.69
CA SER A 234 3.12 -18.64 19.15
C SER A 234 3.88 -19.90 19.58
N GLY A 235 5.14 -19.68 19.96
CA GLY A 235 6.05 -20.47 20.80
C GLY A 235 5.85 -21.98 21.03
N LYS A 236 6.96 -22.72 20.91
CA LYS A 236 7.44 -23.62 21.97
C LYS A 236 8.99 -23.67 21.98
N PRO A 237 9.62 -23.86 23.17
CA PRO A 237 11.05 -23.74 23.36
C PRO A 237 11.76 -25.04 22.98
N HIS A 238 12.88 -24.93 22.27
CA HIS A 238 13.82 -26.03 22.12
C HIS A 238 15.19 -25.60 22.62
N SER A 239 15.52 -26.17 23.79
CA SER A 239 16.84 -26.62 24.26
C SER A 239 18.08 -26.07 23.56
N LEU A 240 18.88 -25.36 24.36
CA LEU A 240 20.33 -25.29 24.23
C LEU A 240 20.92 -26.70 24.08
N GLU A 241 21.72 -26.90 23.04
CA GLU A 241 22.84 -27.83 23.08
C GLU A 241 23.98 -27.24 22.25
N SER A 242 25.06 -26.92 22.95
CA SER A 242 26.36 -26.62 22.38
C SER A 242 26.95 -27.89 21.81
N GLU A 243 27.66 -27.81 20.68
CA GLU A 243 28.94 -28.49 20.49
C GLU A 243 29.62 -28.00 19.20
N TYR A 244 30.84 -27.49 19.41
CA TYR A 244 31.96 -27.19 18.49
C TYR A 244 31.76 -26.33 17.24
#